data_AF-A0A7Z8JZ32-F1
#
_entry.id   AF-A0A7Z8JZ32-F1
#
_cell.length_a   1.000
_cell.length_b   1.000
_cell.length_c   1.000
_cell.angle_alpha   90.00
_cell.angle_beta   90.00
_cell.angle_gamma   90.00
#
_symmetry.space_group_name_H-M   'P 1'
#
loop_
_entity.id
_entity.type
_entity.pdbx_description
1 polymer ?
#
loop_
_entity_poly.entity_id
_entity_poly.type
_entity_poly.pdbx_seq_one_letter_code
_entity_poly.pdbx_strand_id
1 'polypeptide(L)'
;MGAGGAGRRRPSAPAPRTAVPHRAAVDHPDASGFTRGRRTNRTNLLIGCIPAGTGLGTTTRPPRPPRTTRRGGTVPSTDSSTDLRARAVTFYLPQFHPVPENDAWWGPGFTEWTNTAKARPLFRGHVQPHIPADLGFYDLRMPEAREAQSDLAQRYGVEAFVYWHYWFGGGRRILERPFTEVLASGAPSVKFCLAWANQTWSGIWHGASDRVLMEQTYPGAEDEQAHFDSLLPAFRDERYLRVDDRPVFYVFRPEDLPDAAAFVDRWQGMARAAGLPGLYLVAEVSDLLGRGPKYTDVDAAGFDAGVYMRIPARQTRADVLRMRLGRKLGKPEIFPHAPDFEPAPAGISDRLQPCVYPNWDNSPRSGSRAVVVTGSSPELFGRHVRQAVATLQDRRPAERLLWVKSWNEWAEGNYLEPDLEHGHAWLEALRDGLTGTSTLATTPARVLTPHPLAAPAPTDGVAHG
;
A
#
# COMPACT_ATOMS: atom_id res chain seq x y z
N MET A 1 22.91 62.81 9.02
CA MET A 1 22.31 64.14 9.27
C MET A 1 20.86 64.07 8.81
N GLY A 2 19.79 64.31 9.55
CA GLY A 2 19.57 64.76 10.93
C GLY A 2 18.15 65.37 11.00
N ALA A 3 17.29 64.80 11.87
CA ALA A 3 16.07 65.33 12.54
C ALA A 3 14.94 65.96 11.69
N GLY A 4 13.65 65.94 12.05
CA GLY A 4 12.80 65.46 13.17
C GLY A 4 11.33 65.61 12.65
N GLY A 5 10.23 65.13 13.20
CA GLY A 5 9.79 64.87 14.57
C GLY A 5 8.43 65.56 14.79
N ALA A 6 7.41 64.80 15.22
CA ALA A 6 6.00 65.13 15.61
C ALA A 6 4.93 64.73 14.56
N GLY A 7 3.89 63.92 14.82
CA GLY A 7 3.30 63.37 16.04
C GLY A 7 1.80 63.68 16.09
N ARG A 8 0.90 62.70 15.88
CA ARG A 8 -0.35 62.45 16.64
C ARG A 8 -1.33 61.43 16.01
N ARG A 9 -1.75 60.50 16.88
CA ARG A 9 -3.06 59.83 17.05
C ARG A 9 -3.45 58.65 16.12
N ARG A 10 -3.40 57.46 16.72
CA ARG A 10 -4.11 56.22 16.34
C ARG A 10 -5.62 56.34 16.61
N PRO A 11 -6.49 55.65 15.85
CA PRO A 11 -7.75 55.13 16.35
C PRO A 11 -7.64 53.66 16.76
N SER A 12 -8.42 53.33 17.78
CA SER A 12 -8.49 52.13 18.60
C SER A 12 -9.21 50.95 17.95
N ALA A 13 -8.76 49.74 18.27
CA ALA A 13 -9.47 48.47 18.06
C ALA A 13 -10.70 48.35 19.00
N PRO A 14 -11.79 47.69 18.58
CA PRO A 14 -12.86 47.30 19.49
C PRO A 14 -12.55 45.96 20.18
N ALA A 15 -12.66 45.96 21.51
CA ALA A 15 -12.58 44.79 22.39
C ALA A 15 -13.98 44.13 22.57
N PRO A 16 -14.06 42.91 23.14
CA PRO A 16 -15.13 41.95 22.90
C PRO A 16 -16.34 42.13 23.82
N ARG A 17 -17.50 41.65 23.39
CA ARG A 17 -18.69 41.52 24.23
C ARG A 17 -18.81 40.11 24.79
N THR A 18 -18.68 40.00 26.10
CA THR A 18 -19.13 38.87 26.92
C THR A 18 -20.51 39.15 27.50
N ALA A 19 -21.42 38.19 27.42
CA ALA A 19 -22.44 37.93 28.44
C ALA A 19 -22.95 36.48 28.31
N VAL A 20 -23.10 35.84 29.47
CA VAL A 20 -23.36 34.43 29.81
C VAL A 20 -24.81 34.37 30.39
N PRO A 21 -25.32 33.26 30.97
CA PRO A 21 -25.70 31.93 30.47
C PRO A 21 -27.24 31.70 30.46
N HIS A 22 -27.70 30.56 29.95
CA HIS A 22 -28.93 29.94 30.47
C HIS A 22 -28.76 28.43 30.68
N ARG A 23 -29.05 27.98 31.90
CA ARG A 23 -29.25 26.59 32.34
C ARG A 23 -30.74 26.32 32.46
N ALA A 24 -31.19 25.15 31.97
CA ALA A 24 -32.26 24.28 32.51
C ALA A 24 -32.35 23.08 31.53
N ALA A 25 -31.95 21.85 31.86
CA ALA A 25 -32.54 20.87 32.78
C ALA A 25 -33.84 20.21 32.23
N VAL A 26 -33.74 18.88 32.04
CA VAL A 26 -34.79 17.85 32.23
C VAL A 26 -35.80 17.65 31.07
N ASP A 27 -35.74 16.52 30.36
CA ASP A 27 -36.54 15.30 30.63
C ASP A 27 -36.44 14.23 29.51
N HIS A 28 -36.52 12.95 29.89
CA HIS A 28 -36.76 11.81 29.01
C HIS A 28 -38.21 11.83 28.47
N PRO A 29 -38.50 11.13 27.35
CA PRO A 29 -39.42 10.01 27.53
C PRO A 29 -39.09 8.75 26.72
N ASP A 30 -39.30 7.62 27.39
CA ASP A 30 -39.75 6.37 26.80
C ASP A 30 -41.09 6.56 26.09
N ALA A 31 -41.28 5.89 24.94
CA ALA A 31 -42.61 5.59 24.44
C ALA A 31 -42.59 4.32 23.57
N SER A 32 -42.92 3.20 24.22
CA SER A 32 -43.47 1.99 23.62
C SER A 32 -44.83 2.24 22.96
N GLY A 33 -45.02 1.66 21.77
CA GLY A 33 -46.29 1.07 21.33
C GLY A 33 -47.17 1.91 20.39
N PHE A 34 -47.30 1.49 19.13
CA PHE A 34 -48.53 0.83 18.65
C PHE A 34 -48.33 0.21 17.25
N THR A 35 -49.29 -0.63 16.91
CA THR A 35 -49.20 -1.85 16.10
C THR A 35 -49.83 -1.74 14.70
N ARG A 36 -49.63 -2.84 13.94
CA ARG A 36 -50.25 -3.30 12.67
C ARG A 36 -49.43 -2.98 11.43
N GLY A 37 -48.91 -3.93 10.66
CA GLY A 37 -49.17 -5.36 10.57
C GLY A 37 -49.40 -5.71 9.10
N ARG A 38 -48.52 -6.51 8.49
CA ARG A 38 -48.85 -7.31 7.31
C ARG A 38 -47.95 -8.55 7.25
N ARG A 39 -48.63 -9.65 6.96
CA ARG A 39 -48.26 -11.06 7.06
C ARG A 39 -47.13 -11.44 6.11
N THR A 40 -46.26 -12.35 6.56
CA THR A 40 -45.59 -13.32 5.68
C THR A 40 -45.70 -14.72 6.31
N ASN A 41 -46.14 -15.67 5.49
CA ASN A 41 -46.44 -17.04 5.84
C ASN A 41 -45.21 -17.81 6.33
N ARG A 42 -45.39 -18.50 7.47
CA ARG A 42 -44.60 -19.66 7.87
C ARG A 42 -45.18 -20.90 7.19
N THR A 43 -44.30 -21.73 6.63
CA THR A 43 -44.57 -23.16 6.44
C THR A 43 -43.48 -23.93 7.17
N ASN A 44 -43.90 -24.71 8.15
CA ASN A 44 -43.10 -25.72 8.84
C ASN A 44 -42.78 -26.88 7.89
N LEU A 45 -41.62 -27.52 8.08
CA LEU A 45 -41.60 -28.98 8.13
C LEU A 45 -40.57 -29.45 9.18
N LEU A 46 -40.97 -30.51 9.86
CA LEU A 46 -40.49 -31.01 11.14
C LEU A 46 -39.54 -32.21 10.98
N ILE A 47 -38.64 -32.32 11.97
CA ILE A 47 -38.23 -33.53 12.73
C ILE A 47 -37.34 -34.59 12.05
N GLY A 48 -36.27 -34.94 12.78
CA GLY A 48 -35.61 -36.25 12.68
C GLY A 48 -34.41 -36.44 13.63
N CYS A 49 -34.58 -36.28 14.95
CA CYS A 49 -33.71 -36.94 15.95
C CYS A 49 -34.24 -38.35 16.22
N ILE A 50 -33.37 -39.37 16.45
CA ILE A 50 -33.07 -40.22 17.65
C ILE A 50 -32.19 -41.44 17.17
N PRO A 51 -31.61 -42.35 18.00
CA PRO A 51 -30.93 -42.29 19.31
C PRO A 51 -29.47 -42.85 19.30
N ALA A 52 -28.80 -42.69 20.45
CA ALA A 52 -27.58 -43.41 20.85
C ALA A 52 -27.83 -44.90 21.15
N GLY A 53 -26.88 -45.75 20.78
CA GLY A 53 -26.81 -47.16 21.13
C GLY A 53 -25.35 -47.62 21.30
N THR A 54 -25.08 -48.22 22.45
CA THR A 54 -23.82 -48.85 22.88
C THR A 54 -23.41 -50.04 22.03
N GLY A 55 -22.12 -50.19 21.74
CA GLY A 55 -21.53 -51.41 21.17
C GLY A 55 -20.00 -51.38 21.18
N LEU A 56 -19.40 -52.17 22.08
CA LEU A 56 -17.98 -52.51 22.09
C LEU A 56 -17.61 -53.26 20.81
N GLY A 57 -16.55 -52.82 20.13
CA GLY A 57 -15.99 -53.51 18.97
C GLY A 57 -14.51 -53.16 18.82
N THR A 58 -13.64 -54.07 19.26
CA THR A 58 -12.20 -54.05 19.01
C THR A 58 -11.92 -54.22 17.53
N THR A 59 -11.28 -53.24 16.90
CA THR A 59 -10.66 -53.41 15.59
C THR A 59 -9.26 -52.79 15.54
N THR A 60 -8.38 -53.60 15.00
CA THR A 60 -6.92 -53.55 14.98
C THR A 60 -6.37 -52.44 14.06
N ARG A 61 -5.33 -51.75 14.53
CA ARG A 61 -4.59 -50.74 13.76
C ARG A 61 -3.71 -51.41 12.70
N PRO A 62 -3.71 -50.99 11.42
CA PRO A 62 -2.80 -51.54 10.42
C PRO A 62 -1.36 -51.06 10.66
N PRO A 63 -0.34 -51.84 10.25
CA PRO A 63 1.06 -51.52 10.52
C PRO A 63 1.56 -50.33 9.67
N ARG A 64 2.41 -49.50 10.28
CA ARG A 64 3.15 -48.43 9.58
C ARG A 64 4.15 -49.04 8.59
N PRO A 65 4.34 -48.47 7.38
CA PRO A 65 5.41 -48.88 6.49
C PRO A 65 6.79 -48.46 7.05
N PRO A 66 7.87 -49.17 6.67
CA PRO A 66 9.19 -48.97 7.24
C PRO A 66 9.82 -47.64 6.81
N ARG A 67 10.52 -46.97 7.74
CA ARG A 67 11.37 -45.81 7.48
C ARG A 67 12.49 -46.21 6.53
N THR A 68 12.44 -45.74 5.29
CA THR A 68 13.58 -45.75 4.38
C THR A 68 14.58 -44.68 4.82
N THR A 69 15.75 -45.12 5.26
CA THR A 69 16.93 -44.28 5.49
C THR A 69 17.47 -43.83 4.14
N ARG A 70 17.13 -42.60 3.71
CA ARG A 70 17.78 -42.00 2.56
C ARG A 70 19.09 -41.35 3.01
N ARG A 71 20.20 -41.95 2.58
CA ARG A 71 21.55 -41.40 2.62
C ARG A 71 21.58 -40.01 1.98
N GLY A 72 22.48 -39.18 2.50
CA GLY A 72 22.61 -37.76 2.21
C GLY A 72 22.56 -37.40 0.73
N GLY A 73 21.62 -36.51 0.41
CA GLY A 73 21.83 -35.47 -0.57
C GLY A 73 22.15 -34.21 0.21
N THR A 74 23.35 -33.66 0.02
CA THR A 74 23.64 -32.26 0.30
C THR A 74 22.55 -31.43 -0.36
N VAL A 75 21.71 -30.80 0.46
CA VAL A 75 20.86 -29.68 0.00
C VAL A 75 21.83 -28.65 -0.58
N PRO A 76 21.68 -28.22 -1.83
CA PRO A 76 22.48 -27.11 -2.31
C PRO A 76 22.15 -25.93 -1.40
N SER A 77 23.17 -25.40 -0.71
CA SER A 77 23.07 -24.13 -0.03
C SER A 77 22.57 -23.11 -1.04
N THR A 78 21.37 -22.58 -0.81
CA THR A 78 20.86 -21.40 -1.51
C THR A 78 21.64 -20.19 -1.05
N ASP A 79 22.92 -20.14 -1.41
CA ASP A 79 23.65 -18.89 -1.51
C ASP A 79 23.41 -18.35 -2.92
N SER A 80 22.15 -17.98 -3.17
CA SER A 80 21.79 -17.19 -4.35
C SER A 80 21.93 -15.72 -3.97
N SER A 81 23.15 -15.29 -3.65
CA SER A 81 23.52 -13.90 -3.89
C SER A 81 23.59 -13.69 -5.40
N THR A 82 22.42 -13.71 -6.05
CA THR A 82 22.23 -13.02 -7.32
C THR A 82 22.79 -11.62 -7.11
N ASP A 83 23.72 -11.19 -7.97
CA ASP A 83 24.38 -9.89 -7.90
C ASP A 83 23.37 -8.77 -8.17
N LEU A 84 22.52 -8.49 -7.17
CA LEU A 84 21.48 -7.47 -7.24
C LEU A 84 22.17 -6.12 -7.25
N ARG A 85 21.92 -5.35 -8.32
CA ARG A 85 22.57 -4.05 -8.54
C ARG A 85 21.95 -2.92 -7.71
N ALA A 86 20.79 -3.18 -7.10
CA ALA A 86 20.06 -2.29 -6.21
C ALA A 86 19.23 -3.10 -5.20
N ARG A 87 18.87 -2.42 -4.11
CA ARG A 87 18.07 -2.90 -2.98
C ARG A 87 16.61 -2.50 -3.20
N ALA A 88 15.77 -3.42 -3.67
CA ALA A 88 14.36 -3.11 -3.93
C ALA A 88 13.54 -3.06 -2.65
N VAL A 89 12.83 -1.94 -2.44
CA VAL A 89 11.93 -1.74 -1.30
C VAL A 89 10.56 -1.31 -1.81
N THR A 90 9.49 -1.93 -1.31
CA THR A 90 8.16 -1.79 -1.92
C THR A 90 7.15 -1.26 -0.91
N PHE A 91 6.36 -0.25 -1.30
CA PHE A 91 5.31 0.30 -0.44
C PHE A 91 4.22 -0.74 -0.16
N TYR A 92 3.84 -0.87 1.11
CA TYR A 92 2.94 -1.91 1.60
C TYR A 92 1.75 -1.27 2.33
N LEU A 93 0.55 -1.51 1.82
CA LEU A 93 -0.71 -1.00 2.34
C LEU A 93 -1.32 -1.98 3.36
N PRO A 94 -1.49 -1.57 4.64
CA PRO A 94 -2.04 -2.44 5.67
C PRO A 94 -3.57 -2.56 5.65
N GLN A 95 -4.29 -1.86 4.77
CA GLN A 95 -5.75 -1.67 4.84
C GLN A 95 -6.62 -2.91 4.52
N PHE A 96 -6.04 -4.04 4.11
CA PHE A 96 -6.80 -5.26 3.74
C PHE A 96 -7.35 -6.03 4.95
N HIS A 97 -7.98 -5.31 5.87
CA HIS A 97 -8.74 -5.80 7.02
C HIS A 97 -9.74 -4.70 7.44
N PRO A 98 -10.92 -5.07 7.96
CA PRO A 98 -11.90 -4.07 8.42
C PRO A 98 -11.41 -3.38 9.69
N VAL A 99 -11.70 -2.09 9.80
CA VAL A 99 -11.51 -1.29 11.03
C VAL A 99 -12.76 -0.46 11.30
N PRO A 100 -13.08 -0.15 12.57
CA PRO A 100 -14.32 0.55 12.93
C PRO A 100 -14.52 1.87 12.18
N GLU A 101 -13.47 2.64 11.96
CA GLU A 101 -13.52 3.92 11.25
C GLU A 101 -13.92 3.74 9.79
N ASN A 102 -13.28 2.80 9.08
CA ASN A 102 -13.60 2.50 7.69
C ASN A 102 -15.03 1.96 7.55
N ASP A 103 -15.46 1.12 8.49
CA ASP A 103 -16.83 0.61 8.52
C ASP A 103 -17.85 1.75 8.70
N ALA A 104 -17.54 2.73 9.56
CA ALA A 104 -18.36 3.92 9.77
C ALA A 104 -18.39 4.86 8.56
N TRP A 105 -17.33 4.89 7.74
CA TRP A 105 -17.24 5.75 6.56
C TRP A 105 -17.83 5.12 5.30
N TRP A 106 -17.62 3.81 5.10
CA TRP A 106 -17.84 3.12 3.82
C TRP A 106 -18.83 1.96 3.89
N GLY A 107 -19.28 1.62 5.10
CA GLY A 107 -20.20 0.52 5.37
C GLY A 107 -19.51 -0.70 5.98
N PRO A 108 -20.27 -1.58 6.66
CA PRO A 108 -19.71 -2.69 7.42
C PRO A 108 -18.84 -3.64 6.59
N GLY A 109 -17.68 -4.02 7.15
CA GLY A 109 -16.75 -4.94 6.52
C GLY A 109 -15.93 -4.34 5.39
N PHE A 110 -15.79 -3.02 5.34
CA PHE A 110 -15.05 -2.37 4.27
C PHE A 110 -13.56 -2.71 4.33
N THR A 111 -13.03 -3.12 3.18
CA THR A 111 -11.60 -3.22 2.93
C THR A 111 -11.32 -2.66 1.54
N GLU A 112 -10.04 -2.50 1.18
CA GLU A 112 -9.69 -2.09 -0.18
C GLU A 112 -10.18 -3.06 -1.26
N TRP A 113 -10.36 -4.35 -0.92
CA TRP A 113 -10.98 -5.32 -1.80
C TRP A 113 -12.40 -4.95 -2.22
N THR A 114 -13.15 -4.22 -1.39
CA THR A 114 -14.48 -3.71 -1.74
C THR A 114 -14.40 -2.79 -2.97
N ASN A 115 -13.39 -1.93 -3.06
CA ASN A 115 -13.19 -1.05 -4.21
C ASN A 115 -12.71 -1.84 -5.44
N THR A 116 -11.76 -2.75 -5.27
CA THR A 116 -11.27 -3.60 -6.37
C THR A 116 -12.38 -4.46 -6.97
N ALA A 117 -13.11 -5.21 -6.15
CA ALA A 117 -14.12 -6.16 -6.62
C ALA A 117 -15.33 -5.48 -7.32
N LYS A 118 -15.69 -4.27 -6.90
CA LYS A 118 -16.80 -3.51 -7.49
C LYS A 118 -16.42 -2.76 -8.77
N ALA A 119 -15.13 -2.65 -9.09
CA ALA A 119 -14.65 -1.88 -10.23
C ALA A 119 -15.24 -2.41 -11.55
N ARG A 120 -15.42 -1.49 -12.50
CA ARG A 120 -16.03 -1.76 -13.82
C ARG A 120 -15.26 -0.99 -14.90
N PRO A 121 -15.18 -1.54 -16.13
CA PRO A 121 -14.61 -0.81 -17.26
C PRO A 121 -15.33 0.52 -17.52
N LEU A 122 -14.56 1.60 -17.61
CA LEU A 122 -15.07 2.96 -17.86
C LEU A 122 -14.93 3.41 -19.33
N PHE A 123 -14.16 2.68 -20.13
CA PHE A 123 -13.96 2.96 -21.55
C PHE A 123 -13.58 1.67 -22.30
N ARG A 124 -13.66 1.69 -23.63
CA ARG A 124 -13.32 0.52 -24.45
C ARG A 124 -11.86 0.12 -24.24
N GLY A 125 -11.64 -1.16 -23.91
CA GLY A 125 -10.30 -1.71 -23.64
C GLY A 125 -9.79 -1.47 -22.22
N HIS A 126 -10.59 -0.87 -21.33
CA HIS A 126 -10.26 -0.73 -19.91
C HIS A 126 -10.48 -2.08 -19.20
N VAL A 127 -9.43 -2.64 -18.63
CA VAL A 127 -9.50 -3.90 -17.86
C VAL A 127 -9.79 -3.58 -16.40
N GLN A 128 -11.01 -3.87 -15.95
CA GLN A 128 -11.42 -3.86 -14.54
C GLN A 128 -12.55 -4.88 -14.35
N PRO A 129 -12.69 -5.51 -13.17
CA PRO A 129 -11.75 -5.46 -12.04
C PRO A 129 -10.46 -6.26 -12.34
N HIS A 130 -9.32 -5.80 -11.81
CA HIS A 130 -8.14 -6.66 -11.67
C HIS A 130 -8.37 -7.66 -10.53
N ILE A 131 -8.05 -8.94 -10.76
CA ILE A 131 -8.33 -10.03 -9.83
C ILE A 131 -7.02 -10.66 -9.34
N PRO A 132 -6.77 -10.73 -8.02
CA PRO A 132 -5.58 -11.41 -7.47
C PRO A 132 -5.56 -12.89 -7.84
N ALA A 133 -4.37 -13.41 -8.12
CA ALA A 133 -4.14 -14.83 -8.40
C ALA A 133 -3.83 -15.60 -7.10
N ASP A 134 -2.55 -15.88 -6.83
CA ASP A 134 -2.05 -16.79 -5.81
C ASP A 134 -2.61 -16.56 -4.40
N LEU A 135 -2.71 -15.30 -3.97
CA LEU A 135 -3.07 -14.93 -2.60
C LEU A 135 -4.56 -14.63 -2.42
N GLY A 136 -5.31 -14.52 -3.53
CA GLY A 136 -6.71 -14.16 -3.53
C GLY A 136 -7.03 -12.85 -2.77
N PHE A 137 -8.29 -12.72 -2.36
CA PHE A 137 -8.77 -11.58 -1.56
C PHE A 137 -8.46 -11.82 -0.07
N TYR A 138 -7.18 -11.73 0.30
CA TYR A 138 -6.69 -12.04 1.65
C TYR A 138 -7.13 -11.03 2.72
N ASP A 139 -6.98 -11.43 3.99
CA ASP A 139 -7.11 -10.55 5.17
C ASP A 139 -5.76 -10.45 5.88
N LEU A 140 -5.24 -9.24 6.10
CA LEU A 140 -3.91 -9.02 6.68
C LEU A 140 -3.81 -9.28 8.18
N ARG A 141 -4.91 -9.64 8.84
CA ARG A 141 -4.89 -10.22 10.19
C ARG A 141 -4.42 -11.67 10.16
N MET A 142 -4.48 -12.35 9.01
CA MET A 142 -4.01 -13.72 8.88
C MET A 142 -2.49 -13.75 8.77
N PRO A 143 -1.77 -14.42 9.70
CA PRO A 143 -0.32 -14.57 9.61
C PRO A 143 0.12 -15.31 8.34
N GLU A 144 -0.65 -16.29 7.87
CA GLU A 144 -0.35 -17.07 6.67
C GLU A 144 -0.35 -16.20 5.41
N ALA A 145 -1.22 -15.19 5.33
CA ALA A 145 -1.24 -14.26 4.21
C ALA A 145 0.05 -13.41 4.18
N ARG A 146 0.46 -12.91 5.34
CA ARG A 146 1.70 -12.11 5.48
C ARG A 146 2.96 -12.94 5.21
N GLU A 147 2.98 -14.19 5.66
CA GLU A 147 4.07 -15.13 5.37
C GLU A 147 4.15 -15.42 3.87
N ALA A 148 3.03 -15.72 3.22
CA ALA A 148 2.99 -15.99 1.78
C ALA A 148 3.42 -14.76 0.95
N GLN A 149 3.06 -13.55 1.37
CA GLN A 149 3.54 -12.30 0.76
C GLN A 149 5.05 -12.12 0.94
N SER A 150 5.56 -12.37 2.14
CA SER A 150 6.99 -12.31 2.46
C SER A 150 7.79 -13.29 1.61
N ASP A 151 7.37 -14.55 1.56
CA ASP A 151 8.02 -15.59 0.75
C ASP A 151 8.04 -15.20 -0.72
N LEU A 152 6.92 -14.71 -1.24
CA LEU A 152 6.83 -14.28 -2.62
C LEU A 152 7.74 -13.08 -2.91
N ALA A 153 7.73 -12.06 -2.07
CA ALA A 153 8.56 -10.88 -2.22
C ALA A 153 10.07 -11.23 -2.25
N GLN A 154 10.52 -12.02 -1.27
CA GLN A 154 11.92 -12.42 -1.15
C GLN A 154 12.37 -13.28 -2.33
N ARG A 155 11.52 -14.19 -2.85
CA ARG A 155 11.82 -15.00 -4.05
C ARG A 155 12.15 -14.17 -5.30
N TYR A 156 11.65 -12.94 -5.38
CA TYR A 156 11.84 -12.05 -6.54
C TYR A 156 12.77 -10.86 -6.25
N GLY A 157 13.50 -10.89 -5.15
CA GLY A 157 14.54 -9.89 -4.85
C GLY A 157 14.03 -8.60 -4.20
N VAL A 158 12.81 -8.59 -3.66
CA VAL A 158 12.37 -7.52 -2.76
C VAL A 158 13.10 -7.69 -1.43
N GLU A 159 13.86 -6.68 -1.02
CA GLU A 159 14.58 -6.70 0.25
C GLU A 159 13.64 -6.37 1.42
N ALA A 160 12.77 -5.37 1.27
CA ALA A 160 11.94 -4.90 2.37
C ALA A 160 10.56 -4.37 1.94
N PHE A 161 9.59 -4.53 2.84
CA PHE A 161 8.32 -3.82 2.78
C PHE A 161 8.38 -2.48 3.51
N VAL A 162 7.88 -1.42 2.86
CA VAL A 162 7.73 -0.09 3.43
C VAL A 162 6.28 0.05 3.90
N TYR A 163 6.02 -0.29 5.16
CA TYR A 163 4.67 -0.23 5.72
C TYR A 163 4.20 1.21 5.87
N TRP A 164 3.05 1.53 5.28
CA TRP A 164 2.34 2.75 5.63
C TRP A 164 1.95 2.73 7.12
N HIS A 165 2.39 3.75 7.84
CA HIS A 165 2.07 3.99 9.24
C HIS A 165 1.37 5.34 9.39
N TYR A 166 0.35 5.37 10.26
CA TYR A 166 -0.51 6.53 10.45
C TYR A 166 -0.48 7.00 11.90
N TRP A 167 -0.10 8.26 12.08
CA TRP A 167 -0.12 9.00 13.34
C TRP A 167 -0.67 10.40 13.07
N PHE A 168 -1.84 10.70 13.61
CA PHE A 168 -2.59 11.94 13.32
C PHE A 168 -2.40 13.05 14.38
N GLY A 169 -1.56 12.78 15.38
CA GLY A 169 -1.42 13.61 16.58
C GLY A 169 -2.32 13.15 17.72
N GLY A 170 -1.93 13.47 18.94
CA GLY A 170 -2.61 13.09 20.18
C GLY A 170 -2.62 11.57 20.42
N GLY A 171 -1.63 10.84 19.91
CA GLY A 171 -1.59 9.38 20.01
C GLY A 171 -2.54 8.61 19.07
N ARG A 172 -3.26 9.31 18.19
CA ARG A 172 -4.27 8.69 17.32
C ARG A 172 -3.64 7.95 16.15
N ARG A 173 -3.95 6.66 16.03
CA ARG A 173 -3.49 5.73 14.99
C ARG A 173 -4.67 5.02 14.32
N ILE A 174 -4.42 4.47 13.14
CA ILE A 174 -5.37 3.60 12.41
C ILE A 174 -4.59 2.63 11.51
N LEU A 175 -5.22 1.51 11.15
CA LEU A 175 -4.67 0.45 10.29
C LEU A 175 -3.38 -0.19 10.82
N GLU A 176 -3.06 0.02 12.09
CA GLU A 176 -1.79 -0.39 12.69
C GLU A 176 -1.72 -1.87 13.01
N ARG A 177 -2.87 -2.54 13.16
CA ARG A 177 -2.96 -3.90 13.67
C ARG A 177 -2.05 -4.89 12.92
N PRO A 178 -2.05 -4.98 11.57
CA PRO A 178 -1.20 -5.94 10.86
C PRO A 178 0.28 -5.75 11.19
N PHE A 179 0.77 -4.52 11.27
CA PHE A 179 2.17 -4.23 11.58
C PHE A 179 2.49 -4.49 13.06
N THR A 180 1.59 -4.09 13.98
CA THR A 180 1.74 -4.39 15.42
C THR A 180 1.89 -5.89 15.65
N GLU A 181 1.10 -6.72 14.96
CA GLU A 181 1.20 -8.17 15.04
C GLU A 181 2.48 -8.72 14.39
N VAL A 182 3.00 -8.12 13.30
CA VAL A 182 4.30 -8.49 12.70
C VAL A 182 5.46 -8.22 13.65
N LEU A 183 5.40 -7.10 14.37
CA LEU A 183 6.41 -6.75 15.37
C LEU A 183 6.32 -7.68 16.58
N ALA A 184 5.11 -7.96 17.08
CA ALA A 184 4.90 -8.82 18.24
C ALA A 184 5.25 -10.29 17.99
N SER A 185 4.99 -10.80 16.79
CA SER A 185 5.24 -12.20 16.45
C SER A 185 6.69 -12.49 16.04
N GLY A 186 7.44 -11.47 15.62
CA GLY A 186 8.76 -11.68 15.00
C GLY A 186 8.68 -12.28 13.58
N ALA A 187 7.49 -12.40 13.00
CA ALA A 187 7.24 -12.96 11.67
C ALA A 187 6.36 -12.02 10.83
N PRO A 188 6.49 -12.01 9.49
CA PRO A 188 7.38 -12.84 8.67
C PRO A 188 8.84 -12.37 8.66
N SER A 189 9.71 -13.09 7.94
CA SER A 189 11.17 -12.84 7.91
C SER A 189 11.61 -11.67 7.03
N VAL A 190 10.79 -11.23 6.06
CA VAL A 190 11.12 -10.10 5.17
C VAL A 190 11.45 -8.85 5.99
N LYS A 191 12.46 -8.08 5.54
CA LYS A 191 12.79 -6.82 6.20
C LYS A 191 11.65 -5.81 6.04
N PHE A 192 11.66 -4.78 6.88
CA PHE A 192 10.67 -3.71 6.76
C PHE A 192 11.19 -2.35 7.21
N CYS A 193 10.54 -1.28 6.76
CA CYS A 193 10.62 0.03 7.41
C CYS A 193 9.23 0.68 7.43
N LEU A 194 9.15 1.85 8.06
CA LEU A 194 7.91 2.61 8.21
C LEU A 194 7.93 3.87 7.37
N ALA A 195 6.81 4.11 6.69
CA ALA A 195 6.51 5.36 6.01
C ALA A 195 5.35 6.07 6.70
N TRP A 196 5.62 7.24 7.28
CA TRP A 196 4.60 8.06 7.90
C TRP A 196 3.79 8.79 6.85
N ALA A 197 2.55 8.36 6.67
CA ALA A 197 1.58 9.00 5.79
C ALA A 197 0.92 10.19 6.50
N ASN A 198 1.68 11.27 6.68
CA ASN A 198 1.33 12.46 7.46
C ASN A 198 0.39 13.44 6.72
N GLN A 199 -0.61 12.91 6.01
CA GLN A 199 -1.62 13.72 5.32
C GLN A 199 -2.99 13.60 5.98
N THR A 200 -3.76 14.69 5.98
CA THR A 200 -5.18 14.66 6.31
C THR A 200 -5.93 13.75 5.33
N TRP A 201 -6.73 12.84 5.86
CA TRP A 201 -7.62 12.00 5.06
C TRP A 201 -8.91 12.77 4.78
N SER A 202 -9.02 13.25 3.55
CA SER A 202 -10.27 13.81 3.04
C SER A 202 -11.05 12.74 2.27
N GLY A 203 -12.38 12.81 2.31
CA GLY A 203 -13.26 11.96 1.50
C GLY A 203 -13.13 12.18 -0.01
N ILE A 204 -12.29 13.13 -0.45
CA ILE A 204 -12.03 13.45 -1.87
C ILE A 204 -11.58 12.20 -2.64
N TRP A 205 -10.70 11.39 -2.05
CA TRP A 205 -10.19 10.15 -2.66
C TRP A 205 -11.24 9.05 -2.84
N HIS A 206 -12.40 9.20 -2.20
CA HIS A 206 -13.54 8.29 -2.28
C HIS A 206 -14.82 8.98 -2.78
N GLY A 207 -14.69 10.20 -3.32
CA GLY A 207 -15.80 10.93 -3.93
C GLY A 207 -16.78 11.62 -2.99
N ALA A 208 -16.44 11.78 -1.71
CA ALA A 208 -17.16 12.60 -0.73
C ALA A 208 -16.34 13.87 -0.40
N SER A 209 -16.42 14.88 -1.27
CA SER A 209 -15.53 16.06 -1.27
C SER A 209 -15.57 16.92 -0.01
N ASP A 210 -16.63 16.81 0.80
CA ASP A 210 -16.94 17.81 1.83
C ASP A 210 -16.67 17.31 3.27
N ARG A 211 -16.01 16.15 3.42
CA ARG A 211 -15.76 15.56 4.74
C ARG A 211 -14.28 15.26 4.97
N VAL A 212 -13.71 15.85 6.01
CA VAL A 212 -12.48 15.35 6.64
C VAL A 212 -12.84 14.10 7.43
N LEU A 213 -12.22 12.98 7.07
CA LEU A 213 -12.41 11.68 7.74
C LEU A 213 -11.50 11.58 8.96
N MET A 214 -10.25 12.01 8.76
CA MET A 214 -9.22 12.05 9.79
C MET A 214 -8.29 13.24 9.52
N GLU A 215 -8.23 14.18 10.46
CA GLU A 215 -7.35 15.34 10.36
C GLU A 215 -5.94 14.99 10.84
N GLN A 216 -4.92 15.38 10.08
CA GLN A 216 -3.54 15.37 10.53
C GLN A 216 -3.27 16.62 11.34
N THR A 217 -2.76 16.45 12.56
CA THR A 217 -2.32 17.54 13.44
C THR A 217 -0.87 17.35 13.89
N TYR A 218 -0.27 18.42 14.40
CA TYR A 218 1.09 18.43 14.95
C TYR A 218 1.10 19.16 16.30
N PRO A 219 0.64 18.52 17.39
CA PRO A 219 0.41 19.18 18.68
C PRO A 219 1.66 19.75 19.36
N GLY A 220 2.86 19.35 18.92
CA GLY A 220 4.14 19.86 19.41
C GLY A 220 5.10 18.76 19.87
N ALA A 221 6.16 19.16 20.58
CA ALA A 221 7.28 18.28 20.90
C ALA A 221 6.91 17.04 21.74
N GLU A 222 5.94 17.15 22.66
CA GLU A 222 5.49 16.01 23.47
C GLU A 222 4.81 14.93 22.61
N ASP A 223 4.00 15.33 21.63
CA ASP A 223 3.36 14.40 20.71
C ASP A 223 4.38 13.78 19.75
N GLU A 224 5.36 14.57 19.31
CA GLU A 224 6.46 14.09 18.46
C GLU A 224 7.32 13.05 19.18
N GLN A 225 7.61 13.27 20.48
CA GLN A 225 8.29 12.28 21.32
C GLN A 225 7.44 11.02 21.50
N ALA A 226 6.13 11.16 21.77
CA ALA A 226 5.22 10.01 21.88
C ALA A 226 5.14 9.21 20.58
N HIS A 227 5.17 9.90 19.43
CA HIS A 227 5.21 9.28 18.12
C HIS A 227 6.50 8.47 17.96
N PHE A 228 7.66 9.09 18.20
CA PHE A 228 8.96 8.43 18.15
C PHE A 228 9.01 7.20 19.07
N ASP A 229 8.59 7.33 20.32
CA ASP A 229 8.59 6.25 21.32
C ASP A 229 7.71 5.08 20.88
N SER A 230 6.59 5.37 20.20
CA SER A 230 5.71 4.33 19.65
C SER A 230 6.36 3.52 18.53
N LEU A 231 7.36 4.09 17.84
CA LEU A 231 8.09 3.45 16.75
C LEU A 231 9.43 2.84 17.19
N LEU A 232 9.96 3.26 18.34
CA LEU A 232 11.26 2.83 18.85
C LEU A 232 11.42 1.29 18.94
N PRO A 233 10.41 0.50 19.37
CA PRO A 233 10.52 -0.96 19.34
C PRO A 233 10.76 -1.50 17.93
N ALA A 234 10.12 -0.92 16.91
CA ALA A 234 10.35 -1.29 15.51
C ALA A 234 11.75 -0.89 15.05
N PHE A 235 12.22 0.32 15.39
CA PHE A 235 13.59 0.76 15.05
C PHE A 235 14.69 -0.10 15.68
N ARG A 236 14.38 -0.91 16.69
CA ARG A 236 15.29 -1.87 17.33
C ARG A 236 15.17 -3.29 16.80
N ASP A 237 14.15 -3.59 15.98
CA ASP A 237 14.00 -4.90 15.35
C ASP A 237 15.17 -5.17 14.38
N GLU A 238 15.70 -6.39 14.39
CA GLU A 238 16.81 -6.81 13.52
C GLU A 238 16.40 -6.88 12.05
N ARG A 239 15.10 -7.10 11.78
CA ARG A 239 14.51 -7.09 10.42
C ARG A 239 14.31 -5.66 9.91
N TYR A 240 14.54 -4.62 10.71
CA TYR A 240 14.34 -3.25 10.26
C TYR A 240 15.36 -2.88 9.17
N LEU A 241 14.90 -2.29 8.07
CA LEU A 241 15.73 -1.84 6.96
C LEU A 241 16.67 -0.72 7.43
N ARG A 242 17.95 -0.88 7.14
CA ARG A 242 19.01 0.07 7.51
C ARG A 242 19.83 0.52 6.31
N VAL A 243 20.37 1.73 6.43
CA VAL A 243 21.46 2.27 5.60
C VAL A 243 22.58 2.69 6.55
N ASP A 244 23.75 2.06 6.44
CA ASP A 244 24.87 2.24 7.37
C ASP A 244 24.42 2.13 8.85
N ASP A 245 23.71 1.04 9.19
CA ASP A 245 23.12 0.75 10.51
C ASP A 245 22.02 1.72 11.01
N ARG A 246 21.73 2.80 10.30
CA ARG A 246 20.67 3.74 10.64
C ARG A 246 19.30 3.23 10.16
N PRO A 247 18.28 3.11 11.04
CA PRO A 247 16.93 2.75 10.62
C PRO A 247 16.38 3.74 9.59
N VAL A 248 15.82 3.23 8.50
CA VAL A 248 15.17 4.05 7.46
C VAL A 248 13.78 4.51 7.92
N PHE A 249 13.50 5.80 7.90
CA PHE A 249 12.16 6.32 8.19
C PHE A 249 11.72 7.31 7.11
N TYR A 250 10.58 7.03 6.48
CA TYR A 250 10.07 7.77 5.33
C TYR A 250 8.95 8.74 5.72
N VAL A 251 9.00 9.97 5.21
CA VAL A 251 8.00 11.02 5.45
C VAL A 251 7.30 11.36 4.14
N PHE A 252 5.97 11.17 4.10
CA PHE A 252 5.16 11.27 2.88
C PHE A 252 4.85 12.70 2.41
N ARG A 253 4.68 13.63 3.35
CA ARG A 253 4.40 15.05 3.10
C ARG A 253 5.36 15.92 3.92
N PRO A 254 6.66 15.95 3.59
CA PRO A 254 7.58 16.86 4.26
C PRO A 254 7.13 18.33 4.13
N GLU A 255 6.43 18.69 3.06
CA GLU A 255 5.85 20.02 2.84
C GLU A 255 4.73 20.40 3.82
N ASP A 256 4.09 19.42 4.47
CA ASP A 256 3.00 19.65 5.43
C ASP A 256 3.50 19.67 6.89
N LEU A 257 4.80 19.42 7.13
CA LEU A 257 5.40 19.55 8.45
C LEU A 257 5.45 21.04 8.86
N PRO A 258 5.20 21.39 10.13
CA PRO A 258 5.31 22.78 10.59
C PRO A 258 6.70 23.39 10.36
N ASP A 259 7.74 22.57 10.54
CA ASP A 259 9.13 22.90 10.24
C ASP A 259 9.90 21.58 10.00
N ALA A 260 10.24 21.31 8.73
CA ALA A 260 10.88 20.08 8.32
C ALA A 260 12.33 19.95 8.83
N ALA A 261 13.09 21.06 8.89
CA ALA A 261 14.46 21.05 9.39
C ALA A 261 14.49 20.76 10.89
N ALA A 262 13.61 21.44 11.64
CA ALA A 262 13.51 21.21 13.07
C ALA A 262 12.98 19.82 13.42
N PHE A 263 12.09 19.24 12.58
CA PHE A 263 11.67 17.83 12.69
C PHE A 263 12.86 16.89 12.51
N VAL A 264 13.66 17.06 11.46
CA VAL A 264 14.86 16.24 11.20
C VAL A 264 15.81 16.30 12.40
N ASP A 265 16.12 17.50 12.90
CA ASP A 265 17.02 17.68 14.04
C ASP A 265 16.51 16.98 15.29
N ARG A 266 15.21 17.12 15.61
CA ARG A 266 14.59 16.47 16.77
C ARG A 266 14.58 14.95 16.64
N TRP A 267 14.20 14.39 15.50
CA TRP A 267 14.18 12.94 15.27
C TRP A 267 15.57 12.32 15.30
N GLN A 268 16.58 13.01 14.76
CA GLN A 268 17.97 12.60 14.91
C GLN A 268 18.42 12.65 16.39
N GLY A 269 18.03 13.68 17.13
CA GLY A 269 18.29 13.81 18.56
C GLY A 269 17.66 12.69 19.39
N MET A 270 16.36 12.43 19.18
CA MET A 270 15.61 11.35 19.84
C MET A 270 16.23 9.97 19.57
N ALA A 271 16.61 9.71 18.31
CA ALA A 271 17.27 8.47 17.93
C ALA A 271 18.60 8.26 18.67
N ARG A 272 19.46 9.29 18.72
CA ARG A 272 20.73 9.23 19.45
C ARG A 272 20.51 9.07 20.95
N ALA A 273 19.56 9.79 21.53
CA ALA A 273 19.21 9.66 22.94
C ALA A 273 18.70 8.25 23.30
N ALA A 274 18.02 7.58 22.36
CA ALA A 274 17.55 6.20 22.51
C ALA A 274 18.63 5.13 22.23
N GLY A 275 19.88 5.54 21.98
CA GLY A 275 21.02 4.66 21.73
C GLY A 275 21.15 4.16 20.28
N LEU A 276 20.41 4.74 19.33
CA LEU A 276 20.56 4.47 17.90
C LEU A 276 21.67 5.37 17.31
N PRO A 277 22.33 4.98 16.20
CA PRO A 277 23.33 5.82 15.51
C PRO A 277 22.76 7.12 14.90
N GLY A 278 21.44 7.30 14.94
CA GLY A 278 20.66 8.25 14.15
C GLY A 278 19.70 7.50 13.23
N LEU A 279 18.86 8.23 12.52
CA LEU A 279 17.95 7.69 11.50
C LEU A 279 18.51 7.96 10.11
N TYR A 280 18.07 7.18 9.12
CA TYR A 280 18.17 7.52 7.71
C TYR A 280 16.82 8.09 7.27
N LEU A 281 16.70 9.41 7.31
CA LEU A 281 15.43 10.10 7.08
C LEU A 281 15.22 10.35 5.58
N VAL A 282 14.07 9.92 5.08
CA VAL A 282 13.74 9.97 3.64
C VAL A 282 12.51 10.86 3.43
N ALA A 283 12.64 11.89 2.60
CA ALA A 283 11.55 12.78 2.22
C ALA A 283 10.89 12.33 0.91
N GLU A 284 9.56 12.31 0.84
CA GLU A 284 8.88 12.22 -0.45
C GLU A 284 9.06 13.51 -1.25
N VAL A 285 9.38 13.37 -2.53
CA VAL A 285 9.35 14.44 -3.52
C VAL A 285 8.27 14.10 -4.54
N SER A 286 7.00 14.41 -4.24
CA SER A 286 5.89 14.11 -5.14
C SER A 286 5.89 15.03 -6.37
N ASP A 287 5.86 14.44 -7.56
CA ASP A 287 5.59 15.10 -8.83
C ASP A 287 4.72 14.19 -9.71
N LEU A 288 3.58 13.77 -9.15
CA LEU A 288 2.77 12.67 -9.64
C LEU A 288 2.55 12.68 -11.16
N LEU A 289 2.27 13.86 -11.73
CA LEU A 289 1.97 14.09 -13.13
C LEU A 289 2.95 15.08 -13.80
N GLY A 290 4.18 15.23 -13.32
CA GLY A 290 5.19 16.07 -13.96
C GLY A 290 4.84 17.57 -14.02
N ARG A 291 4.10 18.09 -13.02
CA ARG A 291 3.72 19.51 -12.92
C ARG A 291 4.68 20.34 -12.08
N GLY A 292 5.69 19.70 -11.52
CA GLY A 292 6.67 20.28 -10.61
C GLY A 292 6.64 19.55 -9.26
N PRO A 293 7.82 19.33 -8.66
CA PRO A 293 7.92 18.70 -7.34
C PRO A 293 7.23 19.56 -6.29
N LYS A 294 6.48 18.93 -5.38
CA LYS A 294 5.82 19.62 -4.26
C LYS A 294 6.78 20.04 -3.15
N TYR A 295 7.90 19.32 -3.02
CA TYR A 295 8.91 19.56 -2.02
C TYR A 295 10.29 19.54 -2.66
N THR A 296 11.12 20.55 -2.40
CA THR A 296 12.46 20.67 -3.00
C THR A 296 13.57 20.84 -1.98
N ASP A 297 13.23 21.03 -0.70
CA ASP A 297 14.18 21.44 0.34
C ASP A 297 14.84 20.24 1.05
N VAL A 298 14.99 19.12 0.35
CA VAL A 298 15.53 17.85 0.89
C VAL A 298 16.87 18.07 1.60
N ASP A 299 17.83 18.70 0.92
CA ASP A 299 19.16 18.95 1.46
C ASP A 299 19.14 20.03 2.55
N ALA A 300 18.34 21.09 2.36
CA ALA A 300 18.26 22.23 3.28
C ALA A 300 17.61 21.86 4.62
N ALA A 301 16.62 20.95 4.61
CA ALA A 301 16.01 20.42 5.82
C ALA A 301 16.82 19.29 6.48
N GLY A 302 17.91 18.83 5.85
CA GLY A 302 18.80 17.83 6.44
C GLY A 302 18.34 16.38 6.26
N PHE A 303 17.41 16.09 5.36
CA PHE A 303 17.07 14.70 5.02
C PHE A 303 18.29 13.98 4.40
N ASP A 304 18.38 12.68 4.66
CA ASP A 304 19.45 11.82 4.12
C ASP A 304 19.21 11.47 2.65
N ALA A 305 17.94 11.37 2.26
CA ALA A 305 17.53 11.15 0.88
C ALA A 305 16.16 11.77 0.61
N GLY A 306 15.88 11.96 -0.67
CA GLY A 306 14.52 12.15 -1.16
C GLY A 306 14.13 11.03 -2.11
N VAL A 307 12.83 10.76 -2.27
CA VAL A 307 12.33 9.81 -3.27
C VAL A 307 11.46 10.57 -4.26
N TYR A 308 11.88 10.57 -5.52
CA TYR A 308 11.12 11.24 -6.57
C TYR A 308 9.97 10.35 -7.05
N MET A 309 8.74 10.79 -6.79
CA MET A 309 7.52 10.03 -7.03
C MET A 309 6.80 10.58 -8.25
N ARG A 310 6.83 9.84 -9.35
CA ARG A 310 6.18 10.21 -10.61
C ARG A 310 5.64 8.98 -11.32
N ILE A 311 4.34 8.98 -11.63
CA ILE A 311 3.74 7.87 -12.38
C ILE A 311 4.25 7.91 -13.83
N PRO A 312 4.35 6.76 -14.50
CA PRO A 312 4.87 6.66 -15.87
C PRO A 312 3.84 7.11 -16.91
N ALA A 313 3.26 8.31 -16.76
CA ALA A 313 2.28 8.88 -17.67
C ALA A 313 2.98 9.75 -18.74
N ARG A 314 2.83 9.37 -20.01
CA ARG A 314 3.29 10.18 -21.15
C ARG A 314 2.34 11.36 -21.37
N GLN A 315 2.90 12.56 -21.39
CA GLN A 315 2.13 13.81 -21.46
C GLN A 315 2.51 14.69 -22.65
N THR A 316 2.49 14.13 -23.87
CA THR A 316 2.63 14.97 -25.06
C THR A 316 1.44 15.94 -25.17
N ARG A 317 1.60 17.03 -25.95
CA ARG A 317 0.48 17.97 -26.22
C ARG A 317 -0.76 17.26 -26.77
N ALA A 318 -0.56 16.25 -27.61
CA ALA A 318 -1.64 15.45 -28.17
C ALA A 318 -2.33 14.58 -27.12
N ASP A 319 -1.57 13.98 -26.20
CA ASP A 319 -2.11 13.17 -25.11
C ASP A 319 -2.95 14.03 -24.15
N VAL A 320 -2.44 15.21 -23.77
CA VAL A 320 -3.18 16.16 -22.92
C VAL A 320 -4.46 16.66 -23.60
N LEU A 321 -4.42 16.96 -24.91
CA LEU A 321 -5.62 17.35 -25.66
C LEU A 321 -6.65 16.23 -25.69
N ARG A 322 -6.22 14.99 -26.01
CA ARG A 322 -7.11 13.81 -26.03
C ARG A 322 -7.72 13.55 -24.66
N MET A 323 -6.93 13.65 -23.60
CA MET A 323 -7.38 13.54 -22.22
C MET A 323 -8.47 14.58 -21.91
N ARG A 324 -8.23 15.86 -22.23
CA ARG A 324 -9.21 16.93 -21.99
C ARG A 324 -10.53 16.70 -22.73
N LEU A 325 -10.46 16.22 -23.98
CA LEU A 325 -11.64 15.83 -24.75
C LEU A 325 -12.37 14.64 -24.10
N GLY A 326 -11.63 13.63 -23.64
CA GLY A 326 -12.18 12.49 -22.91
C GLY A 326 -12.90 12.89 -21.62
N ARG A 327 -12.30 13.78 -20.82
CA ARG A 327 -12.92 14.33 -19.60
C ARG A 327 -14.25 15.02 -19.88
N LYS A 328 -14.36 15.77 -20.99
CA LYS A 328 -15.65 16.39 -21.41
C LYS A 328 -16.74 15.35 -21.72
N LEU A 329 -16.35 14.12 -22.04
CA LEU A 329 -17.25 12.99 -22.28
C LEU A 329 -17.44 12.11 -21.03
N GLY A 330 -17.02 12.57 -19.85
CA GLY A 330 -17.16 11.82 -18.60
C GLY A 330 -16.18 10.65 -18.43
N LYS A 331 -15.12 10.59 -19.24
CA LYS A 331 -14.04 9.60 -19.07
C LYS A 331 -13.01 10.07 -18.02
N PRO A 332 -12.30 9.13 -17.37
CA PRO A 332 -11.16 9.47 -16.53
C PRO A 332 -10.03 10.18 -17.31
N GLU A 333 -9.06 10.74 -16.60
CA GLU A 333 -7.80 11.16 -17.23
C GLU A 333 -7.05 9.94 -17.72
N ILE A 334 -6.91 9.82 -19.03
CA ILE A 334 -6.22 8.70 -19.65
C ILE A 334 -4.92 9.20 -20.26
N PHE A 335 -3.81 8.63 -19.82
CA PHE A 335 -2.48 8.88 -20.36
C PHE A 335 -1.86 7.56 -20.84
N PRO A 336 -1.17 7.52 -21.99
CA PRO A 336 -0.35 6.35 -22.36
C PRO A 336 0.82 6.17 -21.39
N HIS A 337 1.30 4.95 -21.22
CA HIS A 337 2.52 4.67 -20.47
C HIS A 337 3.74 5.33 -21.15
N ALA A 338 4.64 5.88 -20.35
CA ALA A 338 5.90 6.46 -20.82
C ALA A 338 6.84 5.34 -21.32
N PRO A 339 7.45 5.47 -22.51
CA PRO A 339 8.30 4.41 -23.08
C PRO A 339 9.59 4.18 -22.29
N ASP A 340 10.05 5.22 -21.58
CA ASP A 340 11.28 5.28 -20.80
C ASP A 340 10.99 5.87 -19.42
N PHE A 341 11.81 5.47 -18.45
CA PHE A 341 11.83 6.04 -17.11
C PHE A 341 12.32 7.48 -17.15
N GLU A 342 11.59 8.36 -16.48
CA GLU A 342 11.97 9.76 -16.33
C GLU A 342 12.60 9.98 -14.94
N PRO A 343 13.92 10.25 -14.85
CA PRO A 343 14.55 10.53 -13.57
C PRO A 343 14.10 11.88 -13.01
N ALA A 344 14.45 12.12 -11.75
CA ALA A 344 14.19 13.41 -11.11
C ALA A 344 14.85 14.57 -11.88
N PRO A 345 14.24 15.77 -11.91
CA PRO A 345 14.85 16.95 -12.47
C PRO A 345 16.19 17.28 -11.78
N ALA A 346 17.17 17.74 -12.56
CA ALA A 346 18.40 18.28 -12.01
C ALA A 346 18.12 19.52 -11.14
N GLY A 347 18.93 19.72 -10.10
CA GLY A 347 18.88 20.91 -9.25
C GLY A 347 17.91 20.84 -8.07
N ILE A 348 17.24 19.71 -7.82
CA ILE A 348 16.48 19.50 -6.58
C ILE A 348 17.41 19.01 -5.46
N SER A 349 18.06 17.86 -5.67
CA SER A 349 19.05 17.28 -4.77
C SER A 349 19.76 16.13 -5.49
N ASP A 350 21.06 15.95 -5.24
CA ASP A 350 21.81 14.79 -5.73
C ASP A 350 21.49 13.52 -4.92
N ARG A 351 20.77 13.65 -3.81
CA ARG A 351 20.39 12.55 -2.92
C ARG A 351 19.12 11.84 -3.34
N LEU A 352 18.45 12.29 -4.41
CA LEU A 352 17.18 11.71 -4.87
C LEU A 352 17.31 10.28 -5.38
N GLN A 353 16.58 9.37 -4.75
CA GLN A 353 16.44 7.97 -5.14
C GLN A 353 15.22 7.80 -6.06
N PRO A 354 15.29 6.87 -7.05
CA PRO A 354 14.21 6.67 -7.99
C PRO A 354 13.09 5.81 -7.38
N CYS A 355 11.85 6.10 -7.80
CA CYS A 355 10.71 5.22 -7.60
C CYS A 355 10.13 4.76 -8.94
N VAL A 356 9.88 3.46 -9.07
CA VAL A 356 9.24 2.86 -10.26
C VAL A 356 7.83 2.36 -9.93
N TYR A 357 6.99 2.31 -10.95
CA TYR A 357 5.58 1.91 -10.86
C TYR A 357 5.30 0.85 -11.93
N PRO A 358 4.73 -0.33 -11.59
CA PRO A 358 4.31 -1.31 -12.58
C PRO A 358 3.15 -0.79 -13.44
N ASN A 359 2.19 -0.10 -12.81
CA ASN A 359 0.98 0.41 -13.47
C ASN A 359 0.35 1.54 -12.63
N TRP A 360 -0.69 2.21 -13.15
CA TRP A 360 -1.49 3.16 -12.38
C TRP A 360 -2.92 3.28 -12.92
N ASP A 361 -3.89 2.91 -12.10
CA ASP A 361 -5.32 3.07 -12.36
C ASP A 361 -6.12 3.17 -11.04
N ASN A 362 -6.42 4.41 -10.61
CA ASN A 362 -7.22 4.65 -9.42
C ASN A 362 -8.73 4.74 -9.68
N SER A 363 -9.21 4.21 -10.81
CA SER A 363 -10.64 4.14 -11.13
C SER A 363 -11.49 3.29 -10.17
N PRO A 364 -10.97 2.24 -9.50
CA PRO A 364 -11.72 1.54 -8.45
C PRO A 364 -12.19 2.46 -7.31
N ARG A 365 -11.40 3.50 -6.98
CA ARG A 365 -11.76 4.51 -5.96
C ARG A 365 -12.49 5.71 -6.55
N SER A 366 -12.04 6.20 -7.70
CA SER A 366 -12.39 7.54 -8.22
C SER A 366 -13.37 7.57 -9.39
N GLY A 367 -13.70 6.42 -9.99
CA GLY A 367 -14.57 6.34 -11.16
C GLY A 367 -14.10 7.27 -12.29
N SER A 368 -15.00 8.09 -12.84
CA SER A 368 -14.68 9.03 -13.93
C SER A 368 -13.73 10.18 -13.56
N ARG A 369 -13.40 10.35 -12.27
CA ARG A 369 -12.40 11.35 -11.82
C ARG A 369 -10.98 10.78 -11.74
N ALA A 370 -10.82 9.49 -12.03
CA ALA A 370 -9.55 8.80 -11.94
C ALA A 370 -8.49 9.30 -12.91
N VAL A 371 -7.24 8.93 -12.61
CA VAL A 371 -6.11 8.93 -13.52
C VAL A 371 -5.82 7.47 -13.86
N VAL A 372 -5.73 7.18 -15.16
CA VAL A 372 -5.47 5.85 -15.71
C VAL A 372 -4.32 5.92 -16.68
N VAL A 373 -3.28 5.12 -16.44
CA VAL A 373 -2.14 4.93 -17.34
C VAL A 373 -2.42 3.67 -18.17
N THR A 374 -2.61 3.85 -19.48
CA THR A 374 -2.90 2.75 -20.41
C THR A 374 -1.65 2.25 -21.11
N GLY A 375 -1.60 0.95 -21.39
CA GLY A 375 -0.48 0.33 -22.11
C GLY A 375 0.73 0.01 -21.23
N SER A 376 0.55 -0.01 -19.91
CA SER A 376 1.50 -0.60 -18.96
C SER A 376 1.69 -2.08 -19.26
N SER A 377 2.91 -2.60 -19.16
CA SER A 377 3.20 -4.02 -19.33
C SER A 377 4.44 -4.42 -18.50
N PRO A 378 4.59 -5.71 -18.15
CA PRO A 378 5.78 -6.19 -17.46
C PRO A 378 7.08 -5.84 -18.18
N GLU A 379 7.10 -5.83 -19.51
CA GLU A 379 8.29 -5.49 -20.30
C GLU A 379 8.68 -4.01 -20.15
N LEU A 380 7.70 -3.11 -20.17
CA LEU A 380 7.92 -1.68 -19.96
C LEU A 380 8.35 -1.40 -18.52
N PHE A 381 7.71 -2.04 -17.54
CA PHE A 381 8.12 -1.93 -16.15
C PHE A 381 9.55 -2.44 -15.93
N GLY A 382 9.90 -3.61 -16.47
CA GLY A 382 11.27 -4.13 -16.39
C GLY A 382 12.31 -3.20 -17.05
N ARG A 383 11.94 -2.49 -18.13
CA ARG A 383 12.78 -1.43 -18.70
C ARG A 383 12.96 -0.27 -17.72
N HIS A 384 11.88 0.21 -17.12
CA HIS A 384 11.94 1.29 -16.14
C HIS A 384 12.79 0.92 -14.92
N VAL A 385 12.66 -0.32 -14.41
CA VAL A 385 13.51 -0.86 -13.35
C VAL A 385 14.98 -0.79 -13.76
N ARG A 386 15.37 -1.29 -14.94
CA ARG A 386 16.77 -1.23 -15.41
C ARG A 386 17.30 0.19 -15.51
N GLN A 387 16.50 1.12 -16.04
CA GLN A 387 16.88 2.53 -16.16
C GLN A 387 17.03 3.20 -14.79
N ALA A 388 16.12 2.94 -13.85
CA ALA A 388 16.20 3.43 -12.47
C ALA A 388 17.39 2.83 -11.71
N VAL A 389 17.67 1.53 -11.86
CA VAL A 389 18.85 0.88 -11.26
C VAL A 389 20.14 1.51 -11.78
N ALA A 390 20.20 1.88 -13.06
CA ALA A 390 21.37 2.53 -13.64
C ALA A 390 21.69 3.88 -12.96
N THR A 391 20.69 4.65 -12.50
CA THR A 391 20.93 5.92 -11.81
C THR A 391 21.47 5.77 -10.38
N LEU A 392 21.44 4.54 -9.83
CA LEU A 392 21.93 4.23 -8.50
C LEU A 392 23.39 3.74 -8.46
N GLN A 393 24.00 3.47 -9.62
CA GLN A 393 25.28 2.73 -9.66
C GLN A 393 26.46 3.50 -9.05
N ASP A 394 26.45 4.82 -9.15
CA ASP A 394 27.49 5.68 -8.56
C ASP A 394 27.32 5.88 -7.06
N ARG A 395 26.22 5.40 -6.46
CA ARG A 395 25.99 5.45 -5.02
C ARG A 395 26.69 4.32 -4.30
N ARG A 396 26.96 4.53 -3.01
CA ARG A 396 27.44 3.49 -2.10
C ARG A 396 26.44 2.33 -2.07
N PRO A 397 26.88 1.06 -2.01
CA PRO A 397 25.96 -0.09 -2.04
C PRO A 397 24.80 -0.02 -1.04
N ALA A 398 25.05 0.47 0.18
CA ALA A 398 24.02 0.65 1.20
C ALA A 398 22.93 1.68 0.80
N GLU A 399 23.23 2.64 -0.08
CA GLU A 399 22.31 3.71 -0.51
C GLU A 399 21.63 3.44 -1.85
N ARG A 400 21.88 2.27 -2.46
CA ARG A 400 21.27 1.87 -3.74
C ARG A 400 19.83 1.38 -3.55
N LEU A 401 19.00 2.16 -2.85
CA LEU A 401 17.58 1.84 -2.65
C LEU A 401 16.79 2.16 -3.93
N LEU A 402 16.14 1.14 -4.50
CA LEU A 402 15.13 1.30 -5.55
C LEU A 402 13.76 1.20 -4.90
N TRP A 403 13.01 2.29 -4.91
CA TRP A 403 11.66 2.32 -4.37
C TRP A 403 10.68 1.80 -5.42
N VAL A 404 9.71 0.99 -5.01
CA VAL A 404 8.64 0.52 -5.88
C VAL A 404 7.32 0.87 -5.24
N LYS A 405 6.53 1.70 -5.93
CA LYS A 405 5.12 1.87 -5.60
C LYS A 405 4.37 0.95 -6.53
N SER A 406 3.78 -0.16 -6.08
CA SER A 406 3.71 -0.68 -4.70
C SER A 406 3.63 -2.20 -4.69
N TRP A 407 3.74 -2.82 -3.51
CA TRP A 407 3.44 -4.24 -3.33
C TRP A 407 1.97 -4.53 -3.66
N ASN A 408 1.04 -3.86 -2.97
CA ASN A 408 -0.38 -4.26 -2.92
C ASN A 408 -1.40 -3.10 -2.97
N GLU A 409 -1.16 -1.98 -3.66
CA GLU A 409 -2.19 -0.93 -3.80
C GLU A 409 -3.20 -1.26 -4.93
N TRP A 410 -3.99 -2.31 -4.71
CA TRP A 410 -4.93 -2.88 -5.68
C TRP A 410 -5.98 -1.89 -6.20
N ALA A 411 -6.54 -1.02 -5.36
CA ALA A 411 -7.53 -0.04 -5.83
C ALA A 411 -6.93 1.18 -6.54
N GLU A 412 -5.59 1.24 -6.63
CA GLU A 412 -4.84 2.14 -7.52
C GLU A 412 -4.30 1.42 -8.75
N GLY A 413 -4.65 0.14 -8.95
CA GLY A 413 -4.09 -0.69 -10.02
C GLY A 413 -2.56 -0.79 -9.96
N ASN A 414 -1.97 -0.48 -8.80
CA ASN A 414 -0.54 -0.25 -8.62
C ASN A 414 0.03 -1.29 -7.66
N TYR A 415 0.29 -2.49 -8.16
CA TYR A 415 0.68 -3.63 -7.37
C TYR A 415 1.72 -4.48 -8.10
N LEU A 416 2.56 -5.17 -7.34
CA LEU A 416 3.46 -6.21 -7.83
C LEU A 416 2.87 -7.61 -7.60
N GLU A 417 1.89 -7.73 -6.69
CA GLU A 417 1.26 -9.02 -6.40
C GLU A 417 0.69 -9.67 -7.67
N PRO A 418 0.75 -11.02 -7.78
CA PRO A 418 0.22 -11.72 -8.93
C PRO A 418 -1.27 -11.50 -9.15
N ASP A 419 -1.63 -11.23 -10.39
CA ASP A 419 -3.02 -11.14 -10.86
C ASP A 419 -3.31 -12.22 -11.91
N LEU A 420 -4.59 -12.40 -12.27
CA LEU A 420 -5.00 -13.40 -13.27
C LEU A 420 -4.56 -13.07 -14.72
N GLU A 421 -4.15 -11.84 -15.01
CA GLU A 421 -3.79 -11.40 -16.36
C GLU A 421 -2.30 -11.65 -16.65
N HIS A 422 -1.45 -11.27 -15.70
CA HIS A 422 0.01 -11.26 -15.81
C HIS A 422 0.68 -12.32 -14.94
N GLY A 423 -0.03 -12.96 -14.01
CA GLY A 423 0.56 -13.91 -13.06
C GLY A 423 1.75 -13.27 -12.36
N HIS A 424 2.93 -13.88 -12.48
CA HIS A 424 4.14 -13.41 -11.80
C HIS A 424 4.98 -12.43 -12.63
N ALA A 425 4.52 -12.03 -13.82
CA ALA A 425 5.36 -11.30 -14.77
C ALA A 425 5.87 -9.95 -14.24
N TRP A 426 5.11 -9.25 -13.39
CA TRP A 426 5.59 -8.02 -12.73
C TRP A 426 6.78 -8.29 -11.80
N LEU A 427 6.72 -9.36 -11.02
CA LEU A 427 7.78 -9.78 -10.11
C LEU A 427 9.01 -10.28 -10.87
N GLU A 428 8.81 -11.04 -11.95
CA GLU A 428 9.88 -11.46 -12.86
C GLU A 428 10.58 -10.25 -13.50
N ALA A 429 9.81 -9.28 -13.98
CA ALA A 429 10.34 -8.04 -14.54
C ALA A 429 11.15 -7.22 -13.52
N LEU A 430 10.72 -7.16 -12.25
CA LEU A 430 11.48 -6.54 -11.17
C LEU A 430 12.82 -7.26 -10.97
N ARG A 431 12.79 -8.58 -10.75
CA ARG A 431 14.00 -9.40 -10.51
C ARG A 431 15.00 -9.28 -11.66
N ASP A 432 14.53 -9.42 -12.89
CA ASP A 432 15.37 -9.35 -14.09
C ASP A 432 15.96 -7.94 -14.26
N GLY A 433 15.19 -6.90 -13.93
CA GLY A 433 15.66 -5.52 -13.92
C GLY A 433 16.73 -5.25 -12.85
N LEU A 434 16.62 -5.87 -11.67
CA LEU A 434 17.58 -5.72 -10.57
C LEU A 434 18.93 -6.41 -10.84
N THR A 435 18.92 -7.55 -11.54
CA THR A 435 20.15 -8.30 -11.88
C THR A 435 20.86 -7.76 -13.13
N GLY A 436 20.18 -6.92 -13.92
CA GLY A 436 20.68 -6.49 -15.23
C GLY A 436 20.67 -7.60 -16.29
N THR A 437 20.11 -8.76 -15.98
CA THR A 437 19.98 -9.89 -16.93
C THR A 437 18.80 -9.62 -17.85
N SER A 438 19.04 -9.48 -19.15
CA SER A 438 17.97 -9.38 -20.15
C SER A 438 17.49 -10.78 -20.53
N THR A 439 16.65 -11.40 -19.71
CA THR A 439 15.94 -12.64 -20.08
C THR A 439 14.60 -12.33 -20.76
N LEU A 440 14.64 -11.64 -21.90
CA LEU A 440 13.52 -11.71 -22.85
C LEU A 440 13.66 -13.02 -23.65
N ALA A 441 13.44 -14.14 -22.98
CA ALA A 441 13.03 -15.37 -23.65
C ALA A 441 11.50 -15.37 -23.66
N THR A 442 10.93 -14.95 -24.79
CA THR A 442 9.50 -15.05 -25.10
C THR A 442 9.06 -16.51 -24.96
N THR A 443 8.60 -16.90 -23.78
CA THR A 443 7.83 -18.13 -23.63
C THR A 443 6.39 -17.75 -23.93
N PRO A 444 5.78 -18.21 -25.03
CA PRO A 444 4.39 -17.89 -25.30
C PRO A 444 3.54 -18.41 -24.16
N ALA A 445 2.73 -17.52 -23.57
CA ALA A 445 1.72 -17.88 -22.60
C ALA A 445 0.91 -19.05 -23.18
N ARG A 446 0.99 -20.21 -22.52
CA ARG A 446 0.17 -21.36 -22.87
C ARG A 446 -1.23 -21.01 -22.41
N VAL A 447 -2.01 -20.41 -23.32
CA VAL A 447 -3.46 -20.26 -23.16
C VAL A 447 -4.00 -21.65 -22.86
N LEU A 448 -4.41 -21.87 -21.60
CA LEU A 448 -5.21 -23.02 -21.23
C LEU A 448 -6.58 -22.80 -21.88
N THR A 449 -6.73 -23.33 -23.10
CA THR A 449 -8.06 -23.54 -23.66
C THR A 449 -8.77 -24.55 -22.75
N PRO A 450 -10.00 -24.25 -22.28
CA PRO A 450 -10.76 -25.23 -21.52
C PRO A 450 -11.01 -26.44 -22.44
N HIS A 451 -10.58 -27.62 -22.00
CA HIS A 451 -10.93 -28.88 -22.65
C HIS A 451 -12.47 -28.97 -22.68
N PRO A 452 -13.09 -29.26 -23.84
CA PRO A 452 -14.51 -29.58 -23.87
C PRO A 452 -14.74 -30.84 -23.03
N LEU A 453 -15.69 -30.77 -22.10
CA LEU A 453 -16.19 -31.92 -21.35
C LEU A 453 -16.55 -33.02 -22.34
N ALA A 454 -15.88 -34.17 -22.22
CA ALA A 454 -16.20 -35.36 -22.98
C ALA A 454 -17.65 -35.76 -22.68
N ALA A 455 -18.46 -35.89 -23.73
CA ALA A 455 -19.81 -36.42 -23.63
C ALA A 455 -19.77 -37.86 -23.08
N PRO A 456 -20.75 -38.28 -22.25
CA PRO A 456 -20.80 -39.64 -21.74
C PRO A 456 -21.01 -40.65 -22.89
N ALA A 457 -20.26 -41.75 -22.83
CA ALA A 457 -20.37 -42.86 -23.78
C ALA A 457 -21.76 -43.51 -23.72
N PRO A 458 -22.30 -43.98 -24.86
CA PRO A 458 -23.57 -44.70 -24.88
C PRO A 458 -23.41 -46.06 -24.17
N THR A 459 -24.37 -46.37 -23.30
CA THR A 459 -24.50 -47.67 -22.66
C THR A 459 -24.93 -48.72 -23.69
N ASP A 460 -24.12 -49.75 -23.86
CA ASP A 460 -24.47 -50.95 -24.64
C ASP A 460 -25.69 -51.63 -24.01
N GLY A 461 -26.78 -51.67 -24.78
CA GLY A 461 -27.95 -52.48 -24.49
C GLY A 461 -27.63 -53.96 -24.70
N VAL A 462 -27.61 -54.72 -23.61
CA VAL A 462 -27.65 -56.18 -23.65
C VAL A 462 -29.10 -56.60 -23.90
N ALA A 463 -29.35 -57.21 -25.06
CA ALA A 463 -30.55 -57.98 -25.34
C ALA A 463 -30.31 -59.45 -24.97
N HIS A 464 -31.12 -60.00 -24.07
CA HIS A 464 -31.45 -61.43 -24.01
C HIS A 464 -32.72 -61.64 -23.16
N GLY A 465 -33.70 -62.36 -23.74
CA GLY A 465 -34.73 -63.10 -23.00
C GLY A 465 -36.08 -62.42 -22.89
#